data_AF-X1TLD5-F1
#
_entry.id   AF-X1TLD5-F1
#
_cell.length_a   1.000
_cell.length_b   1.000
_cell.length_c   1.000
_cell.angle_alpha   90.00
_cell.angle_beta   90.00
_cell.angle_gamma   90.00
#
_symmetry.space_group_name_H-M   'P 1'
#
loop_
_entity.id
_entity.type
_entity.pdbx_description
1 polymer ?
#
loop_
_entity_poly.entity_id
_entity_poly.type
_entity_poly.pdbx_seq_one_letter_code
_entity_poly.pdbx_strand_id
1 'polypeptide(L)'
;MKMTQLIKSIIAVGIGIFMLIGAPILVQISLENLLIELEIAALAEPKYTSGIILFNFFYPLWRALGYVAGIVLLTMVPSIYKGKEWTMKVELTAYSIPAVSGMFMFLPYISFVGGFPIPMMISFVGLLGYWSVILFHKHD
;
A
#
# COMPACT_ATOMS: atom_id res chain seq x y z
N MET A 1 -18.29 -8.73 -24.03
CA MET A 1 -17.46 -8.04 -23.01
C MET A 1 -17.83 -8.61 -21.64
N LYS A 2 -16.86 -9.09 -20.85
CA LYS A 2 -17.17 -9.79 -19.59
C LYS A 2 -17.25 -8.77 -18.44
N MET A 3 -18.33 -8.83 -17.65
CA MET A 3 -18.56 -8.02 -16.44
C MET A 3 -17.33 -8.00 -15.50
N THR A 4 -16.60 -9.12 -15.41
CA THR A 4 -15.38 -9.25 -14.60
C THR A 4 -14.28 -8.26 -14.98
N GLN A 5 -14.08 -7.97 -16.27
CA GLN A 5 -13.03 -7.03 -16.71
C GLN A 5 -13.40 -5.58 -16.39
N LEU A 6 -14.70 -5.24 -16.43
CA LEU A 6 -15.17 -3.94 -15.99
C LEU A 6 -14.91 -3.75 -14.49
N ILE A 7 -15.26 -4.74 -13.67
CA ILE A 7 -15.04 -4.70 -12.21
C ILE A 7 -13.54 -4.52 -11.90
N LYS A 8 -12.67 -5.34 -12.49
CA LYS A 8 -11.22 -5.21 -12.31
C LYS A 8 -10.70 -3.83 -12.71
N SER A 9 -11.22 -3.26 -13.80
CA SER A 9 -10.84 -1.92 -14.26
C SER A 9 -11.26 -0.83 -13.28
N ILE A 10 -12.47 -0.92 -12.72
CA ILE A 10 -12.96 0.03 -11.71
C ILE A 10 -12.11 -0.06 -10.43
N ILE A 11 -11.79 -1.27 -9.98
CA ILE A 11 -10.92 -1.50 -8.83
C ILE A 11 -9.52 -0.92 -9.07
N ALA A 12 -8.94 -1.15 -10.25
CA ALA A 12 -7.64 -0.58 -10.61
C ALA A 12 -7.64 0.96 -10.61
N VAL A 13 -8.71 1.59 -11.08
CA VAL A 13 -8.88 3.05 -11.00
C VAL A 13 -8.96 3.51 -9.55
N GLY A 14 -9.86 2.91 -8.75
CA GLY A 14 -10.07 3.33 -7.36
C GLY A 14 -8.82 3.18 -6.50
N ILE A 15 -8.15 2.02 -6.58
CA ILE A 15 -6.93 1.74 -5.83
C ILE A 15 -5.76 2.57 -6.38
N GLY A 16 -5.66 2.74 -7.70
CA GLY A 16 -4.65 3.60 -8.33
C GLY A 16 -4.73 5.04 -7.82
N ILE A 17 -5.94 5.62 -7.76
CA ILE A 17 -6.15 6.97 -7.20
C ILE A 17 -5.83 7.00 -5.71
N PHE A 18 -6.29 6.01 -4.94
CA PHE A 18 -5.95 5.91 -3.52
C PHE A 18 -4.43 5.88 -3.31
N MET A 19 -3.69 5.15 -4.15
CA MET A 19 -2.23 5.04 -4.05
C MET A 19 -1.51 6.36 -4.38
N LEU A 20 -2.09 7.22 -5.21
CA LEU A 20 -1.52 8.53 -5.53
C LEU A 20 -1.81 9.60 -4.49
N ILE A 21 -2.94 9.49 -3.77
CA ILE A 21 -3.45 10.57 -2.92
C ILE A 21 -3.63 10.08 -1.48
N GLY A 22 -4.49 9.09 -1.27
CA GLY A 22 -4.84 8.61 0.08
C GLY A 22 -3.67 7.98 0.81
N ALA A 23 -3.00 7.00 0.19
CA ALA A 23 -1.90 6.29 0.84
C ALA A 23 -0.72 7.19 1.22
N PRO A 24 -0.24 8.12 0.38
CA PRO A 24 0.81 9.07 0.78
C PRO A 24 0.47 9.87 2.04
N ILE A 25 -0.79 10.30 2.18
CA ILE A 25 -1.26 11.01 3.38
C ILE A 25 -1.23 10.08 4.59
N LEU A 26 -1.75 8.86 4.45
CA LEU A 26 -1.76 7.88 5.55
C LEU A 26 -0.34 7.48 5.97
N VAL A 27 0.59 7.30 5.02
CA VAL A 27 2.01 7.03 5.31
C VAL A 27 2.63 8.20 6.07
N GLN A 28 2.33 9.44 5.66
CA GLN A 28 2.87 10.63 6.32
C GLN A 28 2.38 10.75 7.77
N ILE A 29 1.07 10.64 7.99
CA ILE A 29 0.48 10.66 9.34
C ILE A 29 1.07 9.52 10.19
N SER A 30 1.22 8.34 9.60
CA SER A 30 1.77 7.19 10.32
C SER A 30 3.23 7.41 10.73
N LEU A 31 4.04 8.01 9.86
CA LEU A 31 5.43 8.35 10.14
C LEU A 31 5.53 9.40 11.25
N GLU A 32 4.76 10.48 11.16
CA GLU A 32 4.79 11.57 12.15
C GLU A 32 4.47 11.06 13.55
N ASN A 33 3.37 10.31 13.70
CA ASN A 33 3.00 9.72 14.98
C ASN A 33 4.08 8.78 15.52
N LEU A 34 4.64 7.93 14.66
CA LEU A 34 5.68 6.99 15.05
C LEU A 34 6.98 7.69 15.47
N LEU A 35 7.39 8.74 14.76
CA LEU A 35 8.62 9.46 15.08
C LEU A 35 8.52 10.20 16.40
N ILE A 36 7.37 10.83 16.70
CA ILE A 36 7.13 11.49 17.99
C ILE A 36 7.33 10.50 19.14
N GLU A 37 6.67 9.33 19.07
CA GLU A 37 6.76 8.32 20.13
C GLU A 37 8.16 7.67 20.21
N LEU A 38 8.83 7.47 19.07
CA LEU A 38 10.19 6.94 19.04
C LEU A 38 11.22 7.91 19.61
N GLU A 39 11.07 9.21 19.40
CA GLU A 39 11.93 10.23 20.00
C GLU A 39 11.80 10.22 21.52
N ILE A 40 10.57 10.15 22.05
CA ILE A 40 10.31 10.01 23.48
C ILE A 40 10.93 8.72 24.03
N ALA A 41 10.72 7.59 23.33
CA ALA A 41 11.29 6.31 23.73
C ALA A 41 12.82 6.31 23.68
N ALA A 42 13.43 7.00 22.72
CA ALA A 42 14.88 7.09 22.57
C ALA A 42 15.55 7.91 23.69
N LEU A 43 14.84 8.87 24.30
CA LEU A 43 15.32 9.59 25.48
C LEU A 43 15.45 8.65 26.69
N ALA A 44 14.54 7.68 26.83
CA ALA A 44 14.58 6.68 27.89
C ALA A 44 15.56 5.54 27.57
N GLU A 45 15.55 5.05 26.32
CA GLU A 45 16.34 3.91 25.86
C GLU A 45 17.03 4.23 24.52
N PRO A 46 18.33 4.59 24.51
CA PRO A 46 19.06 5.04 23.32
C PRO A 46 19.07 4.06 22.14
N LYS A 47 18.76 2.77 22.37
CA LYS A 47 18.67 1.77 21.29
C LYS A 47 17.62 2.14 20.23
N TYR A 48 16.57 2.90 20.60
CA TYR A 48 15.50 3.29 19.67
C TYR A 48 15.89 4.39 18.68
N THR A 49 17.03 5.07 18.87
CA THR A 49 17.54 6.06 17.89
C THR A 49 17.76 5.44 16.50
N SER A 50 18.13 4.16 16.45
CA SER A 50 18.27 3.43 15.18
C SER A 50 16.95 3.31 14.41
N GLY A 51 15.81 3.20 15.11
CA GLY A 51 14.47 3.16 14.53
C GLY A 51 14.11 4.46 13.82
N ILE A 52 14.48 5.60 14.38
CA ILE A 52 14.24 6.93 13.78
C ILE A 52 14.87 7.02 12.39
N ILE A 53 16.14 6.59 12.26
CA ILE A 53 16.85 6.59 10.98
C ILE A 53 16.19 5.62 10.00
N LEU A 54 15.88 4.40 10.47
CA LEU A 54 15.28 3.35 9.66
C LEU A 54 13.95 3.81 9.05
N PHE A 55 13.04 4.34 9.86
CA PHE A 55 11.70 4.69 9.41
C PHE A 55 11.67 5.98 8.58
N ASN A 56 12.55 6.95 8.85
CA ASN A 56 12.73 8.11 7.98
C ASN A 56 13.18 7.74 6.57
N PHE A 57 13.86 6.61 6.38
CA PHE A 57 14.24 6.13 5.05
C PHE A 57 13.14 5.26 4.42
N PHE A 58 12.66 4.23 5.15
CA PHE A 58 11.77 3.23 4.57
C PHE A 58 10.34 3.74 4.32
N TYR A 59 9.81 4.65 5.14
CA TYR A 59 8.46 5.18 4.92
C TYR A 59 8.38 5.97 3.59
N PRO A 60 9.29 6.92 3.31
CA PRO A 60 9.33 7.58 2.00
C PRO A 60 9.60 6.62 0.83
N LEU A 61 10.45 5.61 1.01
CA LEU A 61 10.68 4.59 -0.02
C LEU A 61 9.39 3.85 -0.37
N TRP A 62 8.67 3.35 0.64
CA TRP A 62 7.39 2.67 0.42
C TRP A 62 6.33 3.59 -0.19
N ARG A 63 6.30 4.87 0.20
CA ARG A 63 5.45 5.89 -0.42
C ARG A 63 5.75 6.03 -1.92
N ALA A 64 7.03 6.12 -2.29
CA ALA A 64 7.45 6.22 -3.69
C ALA A 64 7.09 4.97 -4.50
N LEU A 65 7.32 3.78 -3.94
CA LEU A 65 6.93 2.52 -4.57
C LEU A 65 5.40 2.42 -4.75
N GLY A 66 4.63 2.82 -3.74
CA GLY A 66 3.17 2.89 -3.82
C GLY A 66 2.69 3.85 -4.90
N TYR A 67 3.33 5.01 -5.05
CA TYR A 67 3.03 5.96 -6.11
C TYR A 67 3.26 5.35 -7.51
N VAL A 68 4.39 4.68 -7.72
CA VAL A 68 4.68 3.97 -8.98
C VAL A 68 3.65 2.88 -9.24
N ALA A 69 3.30 2.07 -8.24
CA ALA A 69 2.27 1.05 -8.36
C ALA A 69 0.90 1.65 -8.75
N GLY A 70 0.54 2.78 -8.16
CA GLY A 70 -0.67 3.54 -8.50
C GLY A 70 -0.69 3.97 -9.97
N ILE A 71 0.40 4.56 -10.47
CA ILE A 71 0.52 4.95 -11.89
C ILE A 71 0.40 3.72 -12.80
N VAL A 72 1.08 2.63 -12.47
CA VAL A 72 1.01 1.38 -13.25
C VAL A 72 -0.43 0.89 -13.35
N LEU A 73 -1.17 0.86 -12.25
CA LEU A 73 -2.59 0.46 -12.26
C LEU A 73 -3.44 1.35 -13.17
N LEU A 74 -3.29 2.68 -13.06
CA LEU A 74 -4.08 3.63 -13.85
C LEU A 74 -3.77 3.57 -15.35
N THR A 75 -2.49 3.48 -15.70
CA THR A 75 -2.06 3.40 -17.10
C THR A 75 -2.46 2.08 -17.76
N MET A 76 -2.60 1.01 -16.97
CA MET A 76 -3.00 -0.30 -17.46
C MET A 76 -4.50 -0.50 -17.65
N VAL A 77 -5.35 0.40 -17.14
CA VAL A 77 -6.82 0.27 -17.21
C VAL A 77 -7.33 -0.15 -18.60
N PRO A 78 -6.88 0.45 -19.73
CA PRO A 78 -7.35 0.04 -21.06
C PRO A 78 -6.99 -1.41 -21.42
N SER A 79 -5.85 -1.90 -20.92
CA SER A 79 -5.40 -3.28 -21.16
C SER A 79 -6.14 -4.28 -20.26
N ILE A 80 -6.42 -3.89 -19.01
CA ILE A 80 -7.23 -4.69 -18.07
C ILE A 80 -8.65 -4.83 -18.62
N TYR A 81 -9.23 -3.74 -19.09
CA TYR A 81 -10.57 -3.72 -19.68
C TYR A 81 -10.69 -4.61 -20.93
N LYS A 82 -9.64 -4.62 -21.76
CA LYS A 82 -9.52 -5.52 -22.92
C LYS A 82 -9.25 -6.98 -22.55
N GLY A 83 -9.01 -7.28 -21.26
CA GLY A 83 -8.77 -8.62 -20.77
C GLY A 83 -7.47 -9.24 -21.27
N LYS A 84 -6.42 -8.43 -21.47
CA LYS A 84 -5.12 -8.95 -21.90
C LYS A 84 -4.50 -9.81 -20.80
N GLU A 85 -4.04 -11.02 -21.12
CA GLU A 85 -3.58 -11.99 -20.12
C GLU A 85 -2.40 -11.52 -19.27
N TRP A 86 -1.49 -10.74 -19.86
CA TRP A 86 -0.31 -10.24 -19.15
C TRP A 86 -0.65 -9.30 -17.99
N THR A 87 -1.85 -8.69 -17.98
CA THR A 87 -2.19 -7.70 -16.96
C THR A 87 -2.26 -8.33 -15.58
N MET A 88 -2.62 -9.61 -15.47
CA MET A 88 -2.75 -10.29 -14.18
C MET A 88 -1.48 -10.20 -13.34
N LYS A 89 -0.32 -10.52 -13.93
CA LYS A 89 0.96 -10.55 -13.19
C LYS A 89 1.33 -9.14 -12.71
N VAL A 90 1.08 -8.14 -13.54
CA VAL A 90 1.41 -6.75 -13.21
C VAL A 90 0.41 -6.17 -12.20
N GLU A 91 -0.88 -6.48 -12.33
CA GLU A 91 -1.91 -6.13 -11.35
C GLU A 91 -1.57 -6.72 -9.96
N LEU A 92 -1.28 -8.03 -9.87
CA LEU A 92 -0.91 -8.68 -8.62
C LEU A 92 0.35 -8.04 -7.98
N THR A 93 1.34 -7.71 -8.81
CA THR A 93 2.56 -7.05 -8.34
C THR A 93 2.27 -5.63 -7.85
N ALA A 94 1.46 -4.86 -8.59
CA ALA A 94 1.12 -3.51 -8.18
C ALA A 94 0.27 -3.48 -6.89
N TYR A 95 -0.67 -4.42 -6.74
CA TYR A 95 -1.49 -4.54 -5.52
C TYR A 95 -0.72 -5.10 -4.31
N SER A 96 0.35 -5.86 -4.52
CA SER A 96 1.17 -6.35 -3.40
C SER A 96 1.98 -5.24 -2.73
N ILE A 97 2.32 -4.16 -3.45
CA ILE A 97 3.05 -3.01 -2.89
C ILE A 97 2.31 -2.36 -1.70
N PRO A 98 1.05 -1.91 -1.81
CA PRO A 98 0.28 -1.41 -0.66
C PRO A 98 0.07 -2.48 0.42
N ALA A 99 -0.13 -3.75 0.03
CA ALA A 99 -0.30 -4.84 0.99
C ALA A 99 0.92 -5.00 1.92
N VAL A 100 2.12 -5.08 1.33
CA VAL A 100 3.39 -5.25 2.03
C VAL A 100 3.80 -3.99 2.78
N SER A 101 3.70 -2.81 2.15
CA SER A 101 4.12 -1.55 2.76
C SER A 101 3.33 -1.22 4.03
N GLY A 102 2.00 -1.33 4.00
CA GLY A 102 1.17 -1.11 5.19
C GLY A 102 1.52 -2.10 6.32
N MET A 103 1.90 -3.33 5.98
CA MET A 103 2.22 -4.37 6.96
C MET A 103 3.62 -4.16 7.54
N PHE A 104 4.57 -3.71 6.73
CA PHE A 104 5.89 -3.28 7.21
C PHE A 104 5.76 -2.15 8.24
N MET A 105 4.90 -1.18 7.96
CA MET A 105 4.67 -0.03 8.85
C MET A 105 3.83 -0.39 10.08
N PHE A 106 3.04 -1.45 10.02
CA PHE A 106 2.11 -1.85 11.08
C PHE A 106 2.79 -2.17 12.41
N LEU A 107 3.78 -3.07 12.42
CA LEU A 107 4.42 -3.54 13.65
C LEU A 107 5.07 -2.42 14.48
N PRO A 108 5.92 -1.55 13.90
CA PRO A 108 6.46 -0.44 14.67
C PRO A 108 5.34 0.52 15.10
N TYR A 109 4.33 0.76 14.28
CA TYR A 109 3.22 1.63 14.66
C TYR A 109 2.51 1.13 15.93
N ILE A 110 2.08 -0.14 15.99
CA ILE A 110 1.37 -0.64 17.19
C ILE A 110 2.26 -0.84 18.42
N SER A 111 3.58 -0.90 18.23
CA SER A 111 4.52 -1.08 19.34
C SER A 111 4.76 0.22 20.12
N PHE A 112 4.59 1.37 19.46
CA PHE A 112 4.87 2.69 20.03
C PHE A 112 3.63 3.61 20.06
N VAL A 113 2.80 3.54 19.02
CA VAL A 113 1.62 4.40 18.86
C VAL A 113 0.37 3.68 19.36
N GLY A 114 -0.32 4.31 20.31
CA GLY A 114 -1.61 3.83 20.80
C GLY A 114 -2.74 4.00 19.78
N GLY A 115 -3.75 3.13 19.86
CA GLY A 115 -4.99 3.27 19.08
C GLY A 115 -5.03 2.45 17.79
N PHE A 116 -5.85 2.90 16.84
CA PHE A 116 -6.09 2.16 15.59
C PHE A 116 -4.87 2.24 14.65
N PRO A 117 -4.42 1.11 14.08
CA PRO A 117 -3.25 1.07 13.21
C PRO A 117 -3.53 1.65 11.82
N ILE A 118 -3.23 2.94 11.64
CA ILE A 118 -3.41 3.66 10.38
C ILE A 118 -2.78 2.94 9.18
N PRO A 119 -1.53 2.40 9.26
CA PRO A 119 -0.93 1.72 8.13
C PRO A 119 -1.69 0.48 7.64
N MET A 120 -2.48 -0.16 8.51
CA MET A 120 -3.24 -1.36 8.15
C MET A 120 -4.30 -1.09 7.09
N MET A 121 -4.84 0.14 7.02
CA MET A 121 -5.76 0.54 5.96
C MET A 121 -5.11 0.44 4.57
N ILE A 122 -3.83 0.80 4.46
CA ILE A 122 -3.07 0.70 3.21
C ILE A 122 -2.95 -0.77 2.81
N SER A 123 -2.64 -1.65 3.77
CA SER A 123 -2.55 -3.09 3.50
C SER A 123 -3.87 -3.67 3.02
N PHE A 124 -4.98 -3.33 3.67
CA PHE A 124 -6.30 -3.84 3.29
C PHE A 124 -6.72 -3.41 1.90
N VAL A 125 -6.44 -2.16 1.51
CA VAL A 125 -6.70 -1.71 0.14
C VAL A 125 -5.88 -2.52 -0.87
N GLY A 126 -4.60 -2.76 -0.59
CA GLY A 126 -3.75 -3.60 -1.44
C GLY A 126 -4.26 -5.03 -1.57
N LEU A 127 -4.62 -5.65 -0.44
CA LEU A 127 -5.18 -7.00 -0.41
C LEU A 127 -6.51 -7.09 -1.14
N LEU A 128 -7.38 -6.09 -1.03
CA LEU A 128 -8.64 -6.03 -1.78
C LEU A 128 -8.39 -6.09 -3.28
N GLY A 129 -7.44 -5.27 -3.77
CA GLY A 129 -7.03 -5.31 -5.17
C GLY A 129 -6.45 -6.66 -5.57
N TYR A 130 -5.52 -7.18 -4.78
CA TYR A 130 -4.83 -8.45 -5.03
C TYR A 130 -5.83 -9.62 -5.14
N TRP A 131 -6.73 -9.75 -4.16
CA TRP A 131 -7.74 -10.80 -4.16
C TRP A 131 -8.78 -10.61 -5.25
N SER A 132 -9.13 -9.38 -5.61
CA SER A 132 -10.03 -9.14 -6.75
C SER A 132 -9.47 -9.71 -8.04
N VAL A 133 -8.15 -9.62 -8.26
CA VAL A 133 -7.52 -10.18 -9.45
C VAL A 133 -7.63 -11.70 -9.44
N ILE A 134 -7.32 -12.36 -8.32
CA ILE A 134 -7.39 -13.82 -8.20
C ILE A 134 -8.82 -14.32 -8.37
N LEU A 135 -9.78 -13.75 -7.63
CA LEU A 135 -11.17 -14.22 -7.59
C LEU A 135 -11.93 -13.97 -8.90
N PHE A 136 -11.61 -12.88 -9.62
CA PHE A 136 -12.23 -12.58 -10.91
C PHE A 136 -11.42 -13.09 -12.11
N HIS A 137 -10.28 -13.74 -11.87
CA HIS A 137 -9.58 -14.48 -12.91
C HIS A 137 -10.38 -15.74 -13.24
N LYS A 138 -10.57 -16.02 -14.53
CA LYS A 138 -11.14 -17.30 -14.94
C LYS A 138 -10.06 -18.37 -14.74
N HIS A 139 -10.38 -19.39 -13.95
CA HIS A 139 -9.72 -20.68 -14.08
C HIS A 139 -10.38 -21.38 -15.27
N ASP A 140 -9.61 -21.64 -16.31
CA ASP A 140 -10.02 -22.55 -17.38
C ASP A 140 -10.06 -24.00 -16.87
#